data_AF-A0A538KK94-F1
#
_entry.id   AF-A0A538KK94-F1
#
_cell.length_a   1.000
_cell.length_b   1.000
_cell.length_c   1.000
_cell.angle_alpha   90.00
_cell.angle_beta   90.00
_cell.angle_gamma   90.00
#
_symmetry.space_group_name_H-M   'P 1'
#
loop_
_entity.id
_entity.type
_entity.pdbx_description
1 polymer ?
#
loop_
_entity_poly.entity_id
_entity_poly.type
_entity_poly.pdbx_seq_one_letter_code
_entity_poly.pdbx_strand_id
1 'polypeptide(L)'
;MRNVTSGANPHHDWRSRPYKPARLPANCGSRAYVWFTFALRRGDLVGVRAAAGELGRDINLVDALAVVLLTAAHDDDAFDRAATRWLARFVYERPAVGLDELRLGVTALEALPHNPDAAKIVLSELCLRHRLDGVIGLLA
;
A
#
# COMPACT_ATOMS: atom_id res chain seq x y z
N MET A 1 -30.35 -29.22 39.46
CA MET A 1 -30.31 -27.89 38.82
C MET A 1 -29.61 -28.02 37.47
N ARG A 2 -30.32 -27.65 36.39
CA ARG A 2 -29.83 -27.34 35.02
C ARG A 2 -28.77 -26.21 35.11
N ASN A 3 -27.76 -25.96 34.26
CA ASN A 3 -27.52 -26.13 32.82
C ASN A 3 -26.05 -25.69 32.52
N VAL A 4 -25.32 -26.33 31.60
CA VAL A 4 -24.93 -25.86 30.24
C VAL A 4 -23.46 -25.44 30.07
N THR A 5 -22.86 -26.03 29.03
CA THR A 5 -21.53 -25.90 28.43
C THR A 5 -21.27 -24.56 27.74
N SER A 6 -20.03 -24.05 27.81
CA SER A 6 -19.42 -23.18 26.78
C SER A 6 -17.90 -23.17 27.07
N GLY A 7 -17.05 -23.82 26.29
CA GLY A 7 -16.81 -23.58 24.87
C GLY A 7 -15.37 -23.07 24.76
N ALA A 8 -14.39 -23.97 24.82
CA ALA A 8 -12.98 -23.65 24.60
C ALA A 8 -12.80 -23.19 23.14
N ASN A 9 -12.34 -21.95 22.93
CA ASN A 9 -12.04 -21.41 21.62
C ASN A 9 -10.52 -21.24 21.44
N PRO A 10 -9.86 -22.00 20.54
CA PRO A 10 -8.43 -21.90 20.28
C PRO A 10 -8.19 -20.94 19.10
N HIS A 11 -8.08 -19.64 19.37
CA HIS A 11 -7.47 -18.71 18.41
C HIS A 11 -6.05 -18.37 18.86
N HIS A 12 -5.14 -19.06 18.20
CA HIS A 12 -3.71 -18.80 18.06
C HIS A 12 -3.41 -17.29 18.13
N ASP A 13 -2.70 -16.92 19.20
CA ASP A 13 -2.26 -15.57 19.53
C ASP A 13 -1.17 -15.10 18.53
N TRP A 14 -1.57 -14.30 17.55
CA TRP A 14 -0.65 -13.53 16.69
C TRP A 14 -0.50 -12.08 17.17
N ARG A 15 -1.15 -11.69 18.29
CA ARG A 15 -1.20 -10.31 18.81
C ARG A 15 0.07 -9.86 19.52
N SER A 16 1.00 -10.77 19.80
CA SER A 16 2.15 -10.51 20.68
C SER A 16 3.47 -10.15 19.96
N ARG A 17 3.48 -9.95 18.63
CA ARG A 17 4.65 -9.40 17.92
C ARG A 17 4.40 -7.96 17.43
N PRO A 18 4.80 -6.94 18.21
CA PRO A 18 4.76 -5.57 17.72
C PRO A 18 5.81 -5.38 16.62
N TYR A 19 5.35 -5.06 15.42
CA TYR A 19 6.18 -4.56 14.34
C TYR A 19 6.83 -3.22 14.76
N LYS A 20 8.16 -3.14 14.80
CA LYS A 20 8.92 -1.91 15.07
C LYS A 20 9.38 -1.29 13.74
N PRO A 21 8.78 -0.19 13.27
CA PRO A 21 9.31 0.55 12.13
C PRO A 21 10.64 1.23 12.52
N ALA A 22 11.61 1.17 11.62
CA ALA A 22 12.91 1.80 11.79
C ALA A 22 12.76 3.34 11.68
N ARG A 23 12.71 4.01 12.83
CA ARG A 23 12.58 5.48 13.06
C ARG A 23 11.23 6.09 12.66
N LEU A 24 10.52 6.62 13.66
CA LEU A 24 9.40 7.57 13.46
C LEU A 24 9.63 8.82 14.34
N PRO A 25 9.49 10.04 13.79
CA PRO A 25 9.39 11.25 14.59
C PRO A 25 8.00 11.30 15.29
N ALA A 26 8.00 11.70 16.56
CA ALA A 26 6.79 11.93 17.36
C ALA A 26 6.19 13.29 16.94
N ASN A 27 4.93 13.41 16.53
CA ASN A 27 3.79 13.32 17.46
C ASN A 27 2.40 13.18 16.77
N CYS A 28 2.28 13.18 15.44
CA CYS A 28 1.03 12.85 14.72
C CYS A 28 1.20 11.72 13.67
N GLY A 29 2.42 11.52 13.16
CA GLY A 29 2.69 10.56 12.09
C GLY A 29 2.51 9.10 12.50
N SER A 30 2.78 8.72 13.76
CA SER A 30 2.73 7.31 14.17
C SER A 30 1.32 6.72 14.19
N ARG A 31 0.32 7.47 14.69
CA ARG A 31 -1.07 7.00 14.75
C ARG A 31 -1.75 7.06 13.37
N ALA A 32 -1.55 8.14 12.63
CA ALA A 32 -2.07 8.28 11.26
C ALA A 32 -1.48 7.19 10.35
N TYR A 33 -0.18 6.89 10.48
CA TYR A 33 0.47 5.81 9.73
C TYR A 33 -0.01 4.41 10.11
N VAL A 34 -0.22 4.14 11.41
CA VAL A 34 -0.82 2.88 11.87
C VAL A 34 -2.25 2.73 11.35
N TRP A 35 -3.04 3.80 11.33
CA TRP A 35 -4.39 3.76 10.78
C TRP A 35 -4.38 3.58 9.25
N PHE A 36 -3.48 4.27 8.56
CA PHE A 36 -3.26 4.13 7.11
C PHE A 36 -2.95 2.68 6.71
N THR A 37 -1.97 2.05 7.38
CA THR A 37 -1.61 0.65 7.11
C THR A 37 -2.74 -0.32 7.42
N PHE A 38 -3.52 -0.07 8.48
CA PHE A 38 -4.69 -0.88 8.81
C PHE A 38 -5.85 -0.69 7.82
N ALA A 39 -6.07 0.54 7.34
CA ALA A 39 -7.07 0.84 6.31
C ALA A 39 -6.70 0.20 4.96
N LEU A 40 -5.42 0.25 4.57
CA LEU A 40 -4.91 -0.45 3.39
C LEU A 40 -5.15 -1.96 3.47
N ARG A 41 -4.84 -2.59 4.61
CA ARG A 41 -5.06 -4.03 4.82
C ARG A 41 -6.54 -4.43 4.76
N ARG A 42 -7.43 -3.53 5.16
CA ARG A 42 -8.89 -3.76 5.10
C ARG A 42 -9.48 -3.44 3.73
N GLY A 43 -8.71 -2.81 2.84
CA GLY A 43 -9.20 -2.29 1.58
C GLY A 43 -10.16 -1.11 1.75
N ASP A 44 -10.08 -0.36 2.85
CA ASP A 44 -10.96 0.78 3.12
C ASP A 44 -10.45 2.05 2.44
N LEU A 45 -10.93 2.34 1.23
CA LEU A 45 -10.50 3.49 0.43
C LEU A 45 -10.77 4.84 1.14
N VAL A 46 -11.88 4.96 1.87
CA VAL A 46 -12.24 6.20 2.58
C VAL A 46 -11.27 6.44 3.73
N GLY A 47 -11.01 5.40 4.54
CA GLY A 47 -10.05 5.46 5.64
C GLY A 47 -8.62 5.73 5.17
N VAL A 48 -8.22 5.14 4.04
CA VAL A 48 -6.91 5.38 3.41
C VAL A 48 -6.79 6.83 2.94
N ARG A 49 -7.81 7.38 2.28
CA ARG A 49 -7.81 8.78 1.82
C ARG A 49 -7.73 9.77 2.97
N ALA A 50 -8.50 9.54 4.04
CA ALA A 50 -8.46 10.37 5.24
C ALA A 50 -7.06 10.37 5.87
N ALA A 51 -6.48 9.18 6.11
CA ALA A 51 -5.16 9.06 6.68
C ALA A 51 -4.05 9.59 5.75
N ALA A 52 -4.19 9.40 4.43
CA ALA A 52 -3.25 9.94 3.45
C ALA A 52 -3.28 11.47 3.42
N GLY A 53 -4.45 12.08 3.61
CA GLY A 53 -4.59 13.52 3.77
C GLY A 53 -3.84 14.06 4.99
N GLU A 54 -3.88 13.33 6.11
CA GLU A 54 -3.15 13.67 7.33
C GLU A 54 -1.63 13.48 7.20
N LEU A 55 -1.18 12.43 6.50
CA LEU A 55 0.24 12.14 6.29
C LEU A 55 0.87 13.05 5.21
N GLY A 56 0.07 13.59 4.28
CA GLY A 56 0.53 14.52 3.27
C GLY A 56 1.72 14.02 2.45
N ARG A 57 2.88 14.68 2.58
CA ARG A 57 4.12 14.33 1.85
C ARG A 57 4.96 13.25 2.53
N ASP A 58 4.62 12.86 3.76
CA ASP A 58 5.38 11.88 4.54
C ASP A 58 5.11 10.43 4.10
N ILE A 59 4.17 10.21 3.19
CA ILE A 59 3.90 8.90 2.60
C ILE A 59 5.07 8.52 1.70
N ASN A 60 5.69 7.36 1.97
CA ASN A 60 6.74 6.83 1.13
C ASN A 60 6.20 6.39 -0.24
N LEU A 61 7.10 6.15 -1.20
CA LEU A 61 6.70 5.82 -2.56
C LEU A 61 5.96 4.48 -2.69
N VAL A 62 6.24 3.51 -1.81
CA VAL A 62 5.60 2.19 -1.84
C VAL A 62 4.17 2.26 -1.29
N ASP A 63 3.99 2.97 -0.18
CA ASP A 63 2.68 3.24 0.41
C ASP A 63 1.81 4.03 -0.57
N ALA A 64 2.39 4.97 -1.32
CA ALA A 64 1.68 5.67 -2.38
C ALA A 64 1.25 4.72 -3.52
N LEU A 65 2.05 3.71 -3.87
CA LEU A 65 1.65 2.68 -4.85
C LEU A 65 0.48 1.84 -4.32
N ALA A 66 0.51 1.47 -3.04
CA ALA A 66 -0.60 0.72 -2.41
C ALA A 66 -1.93 1.48 -2.49
N VAL A 67 -1.91 2.81 -2.35
CA VAL A 67 -3.11 3.66 -2.56
C VAL A 67 -3.59 3.59 -4.01
N VAL A 68 -2.69 3.65 -4.99
CA VAL A 68 -3.03 3.55 -6.41
C VAL A 68 -3.70 2.21 -6.72
N LEU A 69 -3.13 1.12 -6.23
CA LEU A 69 -3.67 -0.23 -6.39
C LEU A 69 -5.05 -0.37 -5.75
N LEU A 70 -5.23 0.21 -4.55
CA LEU A 70 -6.52 0.20 -3.87
C LEU A 70 -7.57 1.01 -4.64
N THR A 71 -7.18 2.16 -5.20
CA THR A 71 -8.05 3.01 -6.02
C THR A 71 -8.47 2.28 -7.30
N ALA A 72 -7.54 1.55 -7.93
CA ALA A 72 -7.82 0.69 -9.07
C ALA A 72 -8.82 -0.43 -8.73
N ALA A 73 -8.63 -1.09 -7.58
CA ALA A 73 -9.51 -2.16 -7.12
C ALA A 73 -10.95 -1.70 -6.81
N HIS A 74 -11.15 -0.41 -6.56
CA HIS A 74 -12.45 0.20 -6.32
C HIS A 74 -13.09 0.80 -7.58
N ASP A 75 -12.43 0.71 -8.74
CA ASP A 75 -12.87 1.35 -10.00
C ASP A 75 -13.18 2.85 -9.82
N ASP A 76 -12.35 3.54 -9.04
CA ASP A 76 -12.57 4.94 -8.69
C ASP A 76 -11.95 5.87 -9.75
N ASP A 77 -12.72 6.87 -10.20
CA ASP A 77 -12.33 7.85 -11.22
C ASP A 77 -11.00 8.57 -10.94
N ALA A 78 -10.57 8.64 -9.67
CA ALA A 78 -9.30 9.23 -9.30
C ALA A 78 -8.09 8.35 -9.62
N PHE A 79 -8.28 7.10 -10.05
CA PHE A 79 -7.22 6.14 -10.34
C PHE A 79 -6.20 6.70 -11.33
N ASP A 80 -6.66 7.19 -12.48
CA ASP A 80 -5.78 7.68 -13.55
C ASP A 80 -4.87 8.83 -13.07
N ARG A 81 -5.46 9.77 -12.31
CA ARG A 81 -4.69 10.86 -11.70
C ARG A 81 -3.74 10.38 -10.61
N ALA A 82 -4.16 9.40 -9.80
CA ALA A 82 -3.32 8.84 -8.74
C ALA A 82 -2.12 8.08 -9.33
N ALA A 83 -2.35 7.27 -10.37
CA ALA A 83 -1.33 6.52 -11.10
C ALA A 83 -0.32 7.47 -11.77
N THR A 84 -0.79 8.49 -12.49
CA THR A 84 0.07 9.49 -13.13
C THR A 84 0.92 10.24 -12.10
N ARG A 85 0.32 10.67 -10.98
CA ARG A 85 1.04 11.37 -9.91
C ARG A 85 2.10 10.49 -9.27
N TRP A 86 1.80 9.19 -9.09
CA TRP A 86 2.76 8.24 -8.56
C TRP A 86 3.93 8.01 -9.53
N LEU A 87 3.67 7.83 -10.83
CA LEU A 87 4.72 7.69 -11.84
C LEU A 87 5.65 8.90 -11.91
N ALA A 88 5.08 10.11 -11.91
CA ALA A 88 5.86 11.34 -11.91
C ALA A 88 6.79 11.40 -10.68
N ARG A 89 6.28 11.00 -9.51
CA ARG A 89 7.07 10.93 -8.28
C ARG A 89 8.15 9.84 -8.36
N PHE A 90 7.84 8.68 -8.95
CA PHE A 90 8.78 7.58 -9.11
C PHE A 90 9.99 7.97 -9.98
N VAL A 91 9.75 8.58 -11.14
CA VAL A 91 10.83 9.08 -12.02
C VAL A 91 11.62 10.20 -11.32
N TYR A 92 10.94 11.07 -10.57
CA TYR A 92 11.60 12.17 -9.87
C TYR A 92 12.48 11.70 -8.69
N GLU A 93 12.02 10.74 -7.89
CA GLU A 93 12.77 10.22 -6.74
C GLU A 93 13.88 9.24 -7.15
N ARG A 94 13.79 8.63 -8.34
CA ARG A 94 14.73 7.61 -8.81
C ARG A 94 15.34 8.04 -10.16
N PRO A 95 16.41 8.85 -10.15
CA PRO A 95 17.04 9.36 -11.38
C PRO A 95 17.70 8.27 -12.25
N ALA A 96 17.82 7.03 -11.76
CA ALA A 96 18.28 5.88 -12.53
C ALA A 96 17.16 5.21 -13.37
N VAL A 97 15.92 5.70 -13.30
CA VAL A 97 14.80 5.21 -14.12
C VAL A 97 15.00 5.69 -15.56
N GLY A 98 15.11 4.75 -16.49
CA GLY A 98 15.14 5.02 -17.92
C GLY A 98 13.74 5.07 -18.54
N LEU A 99 13.70 5.35 -19.85
CA LEU A 99 12.44 5.37 -20.60
C LEU A 99 11.78 3.98 -20.68
N ASP A 100 12.57 2.90 -20.68
CA ASP A 100 12.06 1.53 -20.72
C ASP A 100 11.32 1.17 -19.43
N GLU A 101 11.88 1.52 -18.28
CA GLU A 101 11.25 1.35 -16.97
C GLU A 101 10.00 2.21 -16.81
N LEU A 102 10.03 3.44 -17.32
CA LEU A 102 8.85 4.31 -17.34
C LEU A 102 7.74 3.69 -18.19
N ARG A 103 8.05 3.23 -19.40
CA ARG A 103 7.09 2.55 -20.26
C ARG A 103 6.51 1.30 -19.60
N LEU A 104 7.36 0.50 -18.97
CA LEU A 104 6.94 -0.69 -18.23
C LEU A 104 5.96 -0.33 -17.10
N GLY A 105 6.25 0.72 -16.34
CA GLY A 105 5.37 1.23 -15.28
C GLY A 105 4.01 1.70 -15.80
N VAL A 106 3.98 2.44 -16.91
CA VAL A 106 2.74 2.88 -17.57
C VAL A 106 1.92 1.67 -18.00
N THR A 107 2.51 0.74 -18.76
CA THR A 107 1.81 -0.45 -19.25
C THR A 107 1.26 -1.31 -18.10
N ALA A 108 2.01 -1.44 -17.00
CA ALA A 108 1.54 -2.18 -15.84
C ALA A 108 0.35 -1.49 -15.15
N LEU A 109 0.36 -0.16 -15.04
CA LEU A 109 -0.74 0.60 -14.45
C LEU A 109 -2.00 0.54 -15.33
N GLU A 110 -1.88 0.65 -16.66
CA GLU A 110 -3.00 0.49 -17.60
C GLU A 110 -3.59 -0.92 -17.56
N ALA A 111 -2.76 -1.93 -17.26
CA ALA A 111 -3.20 -3.31 -17.13
C ALA A 111 -3.93 -3.59 -15.80
N LEU A 112 -3.86 -2.72 -14.78
CA LEU A 112 -4.46 -2.97 -13.46
C LEU A 112 -5.96 -3.28 -13.49
N PRO A 113 -6.82 -2.54 -14.22
CA PRO A 113 -8.26 -2.81 -14.26
C PRO A 113 -8.61 -4.14 -14.94
N HIS A 114 -7.74 -4.63 -15.83
CA HIS A 114 -8.02 -5.79 -16.68
C HIS A 114 -7.31 -7.06 -16.21
N ASN A 115 -6.10 -6.93 -15.65
CA ASN A 115 -5.26 -8.02 -15.17
C ASN A 115 -4.43 -7.56 -13.97
N PRO A 116 -5.06 -7.44 -12.78
CA PRO A 116 -4.41 -6.88 -11.60
C PRO A 116 -3.23 -7.73 -11.11
N ASP A 117 -3.30 -9.05 -11.25
CA ASP A 117 -2.25 -9.95 -10.72
C ASP A 117 -0.96 -9.84 -11.53
N ALA A 118 -1.04 -9.86 -12.86
CA ALA A 118 0.12 -9.65 -13.72
C ALA A 118 0.71 -8.24 -13.55
N ALA A 119 -0.15 -7.22 -13.47
CA ALA A 119 0.27 -5.84 -13.24
C ALA A 119 1.03 -5.66 -11.91
N LYS A 120 0.53 -6.26 -10.82
CA LYS A 120 1.19 -6.22 -9.50
C LYS A 120 2.57 -6.87 -9.52
N ILE A 121 2.73 -7.98 -10.24
CA ILE A 121 4.04 -8.66 -10.37
C ILE A 121 5.04 -7.70 -11.05
N VAL A 122 4.68 -7.12 -12.19
CA VAL A 122 5.55 -6.19 -12.93
C VAL A 122 5.91 -4.97 -12.08
N LEU A 123 4.93 -4.39 -11.38
CA LEU A 123 5.17 -3.26 -10.48
C LEU A 123 6.07 -3.63 -9.29
N SER A 124 5.94 -4.85 -8.75
CA SER A 124 6.79 -5.36 -7.67
C SER A 124 8.23 -5.51 -8.13
N GLU A 125 8.45 -6.09 -9.31
CA GLU A 125 9.78 -6.23 -9.91
C GLU A 125 10.42 -4.87 -10.19
N LEU A 126 9.64 -3.91 -10.68
CA LEU A 126 10.10 -2.54 -10.89
C LEU A 126 10.51 -1.89 -9.56
N CYS A 127 9.71 -2.04 -8.50
CA CYS A 127 10.04 -1.53 -7.17
C CYS A 127 11.32 -2.15 -6.60
N LEU A 128 11.48 -3.47 -6.73
CA LEU A 128 12.68 -4.20 -6.31
C LEU A 128 13.94 -3.71 -7.03
N ARG A 129 13.86 -3.49 -8.35
CA ARG A 129 14.99 -3.01 -9.16
C ARG A 129 15.50 -1.66 -8.69
N HIS A 130 14.61 -0.79 -8.21
CA HIS A 130 14.95 0.55 -7.73
C HIS A 130 15.15 0.62 -6.20
N ARG A 131 15.28 -0.54 -5.53
CA ARG A 131 15.46 -0.66 -4.07
C ARG A 131 14.43 0.12 -3.27
N LEU A 132 13.17 0.01 -3.67
CA LEU A 132 12.05 0.45 -2.86
C LEU A 132 11.80 -0.58 -1.76
N ASP A 133 12.73 -0.63 -0.81
CA ASP A 133 12.72 -1.59 0.28
C ASP A 133 11.82 -1.08 1.41
N GLY A 134 10.56 -1.51 1.38
CA GLY A 134 9.61 -1.22 2.44
C GLY A 134 8.22 -1.58 1.97
N VAL A 135 7.63 -2.63 2.56
CA VAL A 135 6.23 -3.03 2.36
C VAL A 135 5.92 -3.84 1.08
N ILE A 136 6.84 -4.69 0.62
CA ILE A 136 6.51 -5.78 -0.33
C ILE A 136 5.45 -6.74 0.27
N GLY A 137 5.27 -6.74 1.59
CA GLY A 137 4.26 -7.54 2.28
C GLY A 137 2.80 -7.10 2.11
N LEU A 138 2.49 -6.06 1.33
CA LEU A 138 1.10 -5.67 0.98
C LEU A 138 0.67 -6.14 -0.42
N LEU A 139 1.61 -6.64 -1.23
CA LEU A 139 1.37 -7.14 -2.59
C LEU A 139 1.30 -8.69 -2.66
N ALA A 140 1.55 -9.36 -1.54
CA ALA A 140 1.47 -10.82 -1.39
C ALA A 140 0.10 -11.26 -0.87
#